data_AF-A0A9D8PD65-F1
#
_entry.id   AF-A0A9D8PD65-F1
#
_cell.length_a   1.000
_cell.length_b   1.000
_cell.length_c   1.000
_cell.angle_alpha   90.00
_cell.angle_beta   90.00
_cell.angle_gamma   90.00
#
_symmetry.space_group_name_H-M   'P 1'
#
loop_
_entity.id
_entity.type
_entity.pdbx_description
1 polymer ?
#
loop_
_entity_poly.entity_id
_entity_poly.type
_entity_poly.pdbx_seq_one_letter_code
_entity_poly.pdbx_strand_id
1 'polypeptide(L)'
;MNRKRNAVPFFALAVLLLVSLACGSSTSPTLVATSAPQVDSGSQPEQPTQAPAPVTQQNYKVGDVVALGDNVLVVLGWENVPASDFSAPEAGKKFVAVELLIVNKSQSAMSVSTLLQMSMKDDTGQKYDVDFMASTAIGGGSVDGELAAGEKVRGKVGFQVAENAQGLQFVFDASVFGTGKVFVDLGAEPVKVEPPAELAGETAQQTYNVGDVIAMGTTNITVNEVLYPAGDDFNKPNEGFKFLVVDVTIENLSATAISVSTLLQMSVKDSSSQKYDVDLMASVASGGTTPDGELAPGEKLRGQVGFQVPVNATGLVFVFDADVWGSGKVFVALP
;
A
#
# COMPACT_ATOMS: atom_id res chain seq x y z
N MET A 1 20.86 -75.01 32.96
CA MET A 1 21.18 -73.71 33.56
C MET A 1 21.35 -72.67 32.46
N ASN A 2 20.67 -71.53 32.64
CA ASN A 2 20.85 -70.22 32.01
C ASN A 2 20.61 -70.02 30.50
N ARG A 3 19.42 -69.45 30.23
CA ARG A 3 19.05 -68.65 29.05
C ARG A 3 20.03 -67.50 28.81
N LYS A 4 20.37 -67.24 27.55
CA LYS A 4 20.51 -65.88 27.00
C LYS A 4 20.02 -65.86 25.54
N ARG A 5 19.10 -64.93 25.28
CA ARG A 5 18.62 -64.52 23.94
C ARG A 5 19.71 -63.72 23.23
N ASN A 6 19.75 -63.74 21.90
CA ASN A 6 20.00 -62.56 21.08
C ASN A 6 19.47 -62.76 19.64
N ALA A 7 19.06 -61.64 19.06
CA ALA A 7 18.14 -61.49 17.94
C ALA A 7 18.77 -61.61 16.54
N VAL A 8 17.92 -61.82 15.53
CA VAL A 8 18.25 -61.70 14.09
C VAL A 8 17.20 -60.77 13.45
N PRO A 9 17.57 -59.75 12.65
CA PRO A 9 16.62 -58.88 11.99
C PRO A 9 16.20 -59.45 10.63
N PHE A 10 14.93 -59.28 10.27
CA PHE A 10 14.38 -59.62 8.95
C PHE A 10 13.95 -58.31 8.24
N PHE A 11 14.47 -58.11 7.04
CA PHE A 11 14.11 -57.03 6.12
C PHE A 11 12.65 -57.19 5.65
N ALA A 12 11.86 -56.12 5.68
CA ALA A 12 10.58 -56.04 4.99
C ALA A 12 10.51 -54.74 4.17
N LEU A 13 10.36 -54.92 2.87
CA LEU A 13 10.24 -53.94 1.80
C LEU A 13 8.89 -53.20 1.92
N ALA A 14 8.91 -51.88 2.06
CA ALA A 14 7.70 -51.04 2.06
C ALA A 14 7.60 -50.27 0.74
N VAL A 15 6.53 -50.54 -0.02
CA VAL A 15 6.15 -49.86 -1.25
C VAL A 15 5.63 -48.45 -0.93
N LEU A 16 6.26 -47.44 -1.50
CA LEU A 16 5.85 -46.04 -1.39
C LEU A 16 4.73 -45.75 -2.40
N LEU A 17 3.51 -45.58 -1.92
CA LEU A 17 2.35 -45.19 -2.72
C LEU A 17 2.25 -43.66 -2.73
N LEU A 18 2.69 -43.04 -3.82
CA LEU A 18 2.54 -41.61 -4.09
C LEU A 18 1.08 -41.31 -4.42
N VAL A 19 0.37 -40.70 -3.46
CA VAL A 19 -0.93 -40.06 -3.72
C VAL A 19 -0.67 -38.56 -3.90
N SER A 20 -0.67 -38.11 -5.16
CA SER A 20 -0.66 -36.70 -5.51
C SER A 20 -2.05 -36.10 -5.28
N LEU A 21 -2.29 -35.55 -4.09
CA LEU A 21 -3.38 -34.61 -3.84
C LEU A 21 -2.87 -33.20 -4.14
N ALA A 22 -2.96 -32.80 -5.41
CA ALA A 22 -2.94 -31.40 -5.77
C ALA A 22 -4.32 -30.80 -5.43
N CYS A 23 -4.53 -30.45 -4.15
CA CYS A 23 -5.52 -29.46 -3.77
C CYS A 23 -4.83 -28.09 -3.85
N GLY A 24 -5.25 -27.25 -4.79
CA GLY A 24 -4.87 -25.84 -4.79
C GLY A 24 -5.40 -25.18 -3.52
N SER A 25 -4.52 -24.96 -2.55
CA SER A 25 -4.84 -24.30 -1.29
C SER A 25 -4.93 -22.79 -1.52
N SER A 26 -6.14 -22.26 -1.69
CA SER A 26 -6.38 -20.85 -1.43
C SER A 26 -6.18 -20.61 0.07
N THR A 27 -5.29 -19.68 0.41
CA THR A 27 -4.99 -19.35 1.81
C THR A 27 -6.01 -18.30 2.27
N SER A 28 -6.78 -18.57 3.31
CA SER A 28 -7.70 -17.56 3.86
C SER A 28 -6.92 -16.47 4.61
N PRO A 29 -7.41 -15.22 4.64
CA PRO A 29 -6.86 -14.17 5.50
C PRO A 29 -6.79 -14.63 6.96
N THR A 30 -5.71 -14.31 7.67
CA THR A 30 -5.51 -14.70 9.09
C THR A 30 -5.01 -13.53 9.94
N LEU A 31 -5.50 -13.42 11.18
CA LEU A 31 -4.98 -12.47 12.18
C LEU A 31 -3.60 -12.95 12.63
N VAL A 32 -2.59 -12.09 12.56
CA VAL A 32 -1.22 -12.44 13.01
C VAL A 32 -0.68 -11.56 14.14
N ALA A 33 -1.23 -10.36 14.30
CA ALA A 33 -0.94 -9.45 15.42
C ALA A 33 -2.04 -8.36 15.49
N THR A 34 -1.96 -7.48 16.49
CA THR A 34 -2.76 -6.25 16.58
C THR A 34 -1.81 -5.11 16.96
N SER A 35 -1.91 -3.95 16.30
CA SER A 35 -1.17 -2.74 16.69
C SER A 35 -1.73 -2.21 18.01
N ALA A 36 -0.85 -2.05 19.00
CA ALA A 36 -1.25 -1.89 20.40
C ALA A 36 -1.65 -0.44 20.75
N PRO A 37 -2.64 -0.29 21.66
CA PRO A 37 -2.41 0.34 22.96
C PRO A 37 -2.24 -0.72 24.07
N GLN A 38 -1.42 -0.47 25.10
CA GLN A 38 -0.99 -1.50 26.09
C GLN A 38 -2.15 -2.19 26.86
N VAL A 39 -2.12 -3.53 26.98
CA VAL A 39 -1.85 -4.38 28.18
C VAL A 39 -2.22 -5.87 27.92
N ASP A 40 -1.35 -6.75 28.43
CA ASP A 40 -1.35 -8.22 28.72
C ASP A 40 -2.73 -8.89 29.03
N SER A 41 -3.03 -10.21 28.91
CA SER A 41 -2.27 -11.47 28.98
C SER A 41 -3.17 -12.70 28.66
N GLY A 42 -2.58 -13.86 28.32
CA GLY A 42 -3.11 -15.20 28.74
C GLY A 42 -3.59 -16.20 27.65
N SER A 43 -2.93 -17.37 27.57
CA SER A 43 -3.19 -18.50 26.65
C SER A 43 -3.81 -19.73 27.36
N GLN A 44 -4.67 -20.53 26.70
CA GLN A 44 -4.92 -21.96 27.00
C GLN A 44 -5.67 -22.72 25.85
N PRO A 45 -5.85 -24.06 25.86
CA PRO A 45 -5.34 -25.00 24.84
C PRO A 45 -6.43 -25.76 24.03
N GLU A 46 -5.99 -26.53 23.02
CA GLU A 46 -6.83 -27.24 22.04
C GLU A 46 -7.35 -28.64 22.46
N GLN A 47 -8.59 -28.99 22.03
CA GLN A 47 -9.06 -30.34 21.64
C GLN A 47 -10.50 -30.28 21.02
N PRO A 48 -11.07 -31.36 20.43
CA PRO A 48 -10.81 -32.09 19.18
C PRO A 48 -11.81 -31.79 18.04
N THR A 49 -11.49 -32.36 16.87
CA THR A 49 -12.14 -32.29 15.53
C THR A 49 -13.67 -32.43 15.49
N GLN A 50 -14.35 -31.47 14.85
CA GLN A 50 -15.79 -31.46 14.54
C GLN A 50 -16.05 -31.37 13.02
N ALA A 51 -17.27 -31.77 12.62
CA ALA A 51 -17.86 -31.65 11.27
C ALA A 51 -17.73 -30.23 10.67
N PRO A 52 -17.85 -30.03 9.34
CA PRO A 52 -17.56 -28.74 8.71
C PRO A 52 -18.44 -27.63 9.32
N ALA A 53 -17.81 -26.69 10.01
CA ALA A 53 -18.49 -25.56 10.62
C ALA A 53 -19.12 -24.65 9.56
N PRO A 54 -20.24 -23.96 9.86
CA PRO A 54 -20.72 -22.87 9.03
C PRO A 54 -19.58 -21.88 8.83
N VAL A 55 -19.31 -21.50 7.58
CA VAL A 55 -18.26 -20.52 7.27
C VAL A 55 -18.69 -19.18 7.89
N THR A 56 -18.16 -18.86 9.06
CA THR A 56 -18.40 -17.58 9.72
C THR A 56 -17.43 -16.59 9.09
N GLN A 57 -17.98 -15.51 8.53
CA GLN A 57 -17.18 -14.40 8.03
C GLN A 57 -16.40 -13.81 9.21
N GLN A 58 -15.08 -13.94 9.19
CA GLN A 58 -14.22 -13.33 10.19
C GLN A 58 -14.17 -11.82 9.93
N ASN A 59 -14.60 -11.04 10.92
CA ASN A 59 -14.41 -9.60 10.95
C ASN A 59 -13.20 -9.26 11.81
N TYR A 60 -12.30 -8.47 11.25
CA TYR A 60 -11.15 -7.87 11.92
C TYR A 60 -11.52 -6.50 12.49
N LYS A 61 -10.66 -5.93 13.32
CA LYS A 61 -10.81 -4.58 13.89
C LYS A 61 -9.72 -3.65 13.37
N VAL A 62 -9.94 -2.35 13.47
CA VAL A 62 -8.88 -1.35 13.25
C VAL A 62 -7.67 -1.68 14.13
N GLY A 63 -6.49 -1.69 13.53
CA GLY A 63 -5.22 -2.06 14.14
C GLY A 63 -4.86 -3.53 14.02
N ASP A 64 -5.78 -4.43 13.65
CA ASP A 64 -5.42 -5.82 13.39
C ASP A 64 -4.46 -5.93 12.21
N VAL A 65 -3.40 -6.72 12.40
CA VAL A 65 -2.44 -7.09 11.37
C VAL A 65 -2.92 -8.37 10.73
N VAL A 66 -3.40 -8.25 9.50
CA VAL A 66 -4.03 -9.34 8.75
C VAL A 66 -3.07 -9.86 7.70
N ALA A 67 -2.67 -11.13 7.81
CA ALA A 67 -1.88 -11.81 6.79
C ALA A 67 -2.80 -12.28 5.64
N LEU A 68 -2.39 -11.97 4.42
CA LEU A 68 -3.06 -12.26 3.15
C LEU A 68 -2.11 -13.10 2.28
N GLY A 69 -1.86 -14.34 2.72
CA GLY A 69 -0.80 -15.17 2.15
C GLY A 69 0.56 -14.52 2.41
N ASP A 70 1.27 -14.14 1.34
CA ASP A 70 2.57 -13.48 1.40
C ASP A 70 2.46 -11.95 1.52
N ASN A 71 1.29 -11.41 1.88
CA ASN A 71 1.09 -9.97 2.05
C ASN A 71 0.52 -9.67 3.44
N VAL A 72 0.60 -8.42 3.87
CA VAL A 72 -0.01 -7.94 5.12
C VAL A 72 -0.85 -6.72 4.84
N LEU A 73 -2.02 -6.65 5.47
CA LEU A 73 -2.90 -5.48 5.52
C LEU A 73 -3.10 -5.07 6.98
N VAL A 74 -3.01 -3.78 7.24
CA VAL A 74 -3.41 -3.15 8.51
C VAL A 74 -4.29 -1.95 8.19
N VAL A 75 -5.49 -1.91 8.74
CA VAL A 75 -6.28 -0.66 8.76
C VAL A 75 -5.85 0.12 10.00
N LEU A 76 -5.22 1.27 9.80
CA LEU A 76 -4.65 2.09 10.86
C LEU A 76 -5.68 3.06 11.46
N GLY A 77 -6.75 3.35 10.75
CA GLY A 77 -7.74 4.26 11.28
C GLY A 77 -8.76 4.70 10.26
N TRP A 78 -9.70 5.49 10.74
CA TRP A 78 -10.66 6.19 9.90
C TRP A 78 -11.08 7.52 10.53
N GLU A 79 -11.47 8.46 9.69
CA GLU A 79 -11.91 9.79 10.09
C GLU A 79 -13.02 10.31 9.19
N ASN A 80 -13.88 11.18 9.73
CA ASN A 80 -14.79 11.97 8.90
C ASN A 80 -14.01 13.12 8.29
N VAL A 81 -14.17 13.33 6.99
CA VAL A 81 -13.49 14.41 6.27
C VAL A 81 -14.43 15.61 6.20
N PRO A 82 -14.06 16.78 6.73
CA PRO A 82 -14.90 17.96 6.66
C PRO A 82 -15.06 18.41 5.21
N ALA A 83 -16.22 18.97 4.89
CA ALA A 83 -16.42 19.63 3.61
C ALA A 83 -15.53 20.88 3.51
N SER A 84 -15.08 21.18 2.31
CA SER A 84 -14.42 22.43 1.95
C SER A 84 -15.18 23.13 0.82
N ASP A 85 -14.81 24.36 0.50
CA ASP A 85 -15.39 25.12 -0.62
C ASP A 85 -15.18 24.42 -1.98
N PHE A 86 -14.20 23.52 -2.08
CA PHE A 86 -13.85 22.80 -3.31
C PHE A 86 -14.28 21.34 -3.30
N SER A 87 -14.61 20.77 -2.14
CA SER A 87 -14.95 19.36 -2.02
C SER A 87 -15.96 19.17 -0.88
N ALA A 88 -17.21 18.91 -1.24
CA ALA A 88 -18.29 18.64 -0.30
C ALA A 88 -19.00 17.34 -0.69
N PRO A 89 -19.46 16.55 0.30
CA PRO A 89 -20.33 15.42 0.02
C PRO A 89 -21.68 15.89 -0.53
N GLU A 90 -22.38 15.02 -1.24
CA GLU A 90 -23.75 15.23 -1.66
C GLU A 90 -24.67 15.40 -0.43
N ALA A 91 -25.82 16.03 -0.64
CA ALA A 91 -26.78 16.27 0.43
C ALA A 91 -27.20 14.97 1.15
N GLY A 92 -27.12 14.97 2.49
CA GLY A 92 -27.42 13.81 3.32
C GLY A 92 -26.32 12.74 3.37
N LYS A 93 -25.11 13.06 2.89
CA LYS A 93 -23.94 12.19 2.94
C LYS A 93 -22.77 12.86 3.67
N LYS A 94 -21.77 12.06 4.03
CA LYS A 94 -20.51 12.48 4.62
C LYS A 94 -19.34 11.79 3.94
N PHE A 95 -18.18 12.44 3.94
CA PHE A 95 -16.93 11.81 3.52
C PHE A 95 -16.28 11.06 4.68
N VAL A 96 -15.79 9.86 4.39
CA VAL A 96 -15.05 9.00 5.32
C VAL A 96 -13.72 8.64 4.69
N ALA A 97 -12.63 8.87 5.39
CA ALA A 97 -11.30 8.40 5.02
C ALA A 97 -10.97 7.13 5.79
N VAL A 98 -10.39 6.14 5.12
CA VAL A 98 -9.77 4.98 5.78
C VAL A 98 -8.27 5.03 5.49
N GLU A 99 -7.47 5.00 6.56
CA GLU A 99 -6.02 4.94 6.49
C GLU A 99 -5.55 3.49 6.65
N LEU A 100 -4.68 3.04 5.75
CA LEU A 100 -4.24 1.66 5.71
C LEU A 100 -2.75 1.57 5.37
N LEU A 101 -2.19 0.41 5.72
CA LEU A 101 -0.82 0.03 5.47
C LEU A 101 -0.78 -1.38 4.88
N ILE A 102 -0.01 -1.54 3.81
CA ILE A 102 0.18 -2.81 3.11
C ILE A 102 1.67 -3.12 3.03
N VAL A 103 2.03 -4.38 3.28
CA VAL A 103 3.39 -4.90 3.07
C VAL A 103 3.34 -6.05 2.08
N ASN A 104 4.15 -5.96 1.02
CA ASN A 104 4.42 -7.09 0.14
C ASN A 104 5.54 -7.94 0.76
N LYS A 105 5.25 -9.11 1.31
CA LYS A 105 6.29 -10.01 1.88
C LYS A 105 6.72 -11.09 0.88
N SER A 106 6.15 -11.08 -0.32
CA SER A 106 6.53 -12.01 -1.37
C SER A 106 7.89 -11.63 -1.96
N GLN A 107 8.44 -12.52 -2.79
CA GLN A 107 9.71 -12.30 -3.50
C GLN A 107 9.49 -11.66 -4.88
N SER A 108 8.24 -11.36 -5.24
CA SER A 108 7.83 -10.76 -6.50
C SER A 108 7.10 -9.46 -6.27
N ALA A 109 7.03 -8.60 -7.27
CA ALA A 109 6.18 -7.43 -7.19
C ALA A 109 4.69 -7.82 -7.15
N MET A 110 3.86 -6.96 -6.55
CA MET A 110 2.40 -7.08 -6.54
C MET A 110 1.78 -5.72 -6.85
N SER A 111 0.58 -5.67 -7.40
CA SER A 111 -0.14 -4.40 -7.60
C SER A 111 -1.30 -4.26 -6.63
N VAL A 112 -1.55 -3.04 -6.18
CA VAL A 112 -2.71 -2.65 -5.38
C VAL A 112 -3.52 -1.62 -6.14
N SER A 113 -4.85 -1.76 -6.09
CA SER A 113 -5.81 -0.81 -6.63
C SER A 113 -6.98 -0.60 -5.67
N THR A 114 -7.12 0.62 -5.17
CA THR A 114 -8.23 1.12 -4.36
C THR A 114 -9.55 0.90 -5.09
N LEU A 115 -9.65 1.30 -6.36
CA LEU A 115 -10.86 1.19 -7.17
C LEU A 115 -11.32 -0.25 -7.38
N LEU A 116 -10.38 -1.19 -7.58
CA LEU A 116 -10.73 -2.58 -7.89
C LEU A 116 -10.87 -3.45 -6.63
N GLN A 117 -10.18 -3.10 -5.55
CA GLN A 117 -10.06 -3.97 -4.38
C GLN A 117 -10.73 -3.40 -3.14
N MET A 118 -11.13 -2.13 -3.10
CA MET A 118 -11.64 -1.51 -1.88
C MET A 118 -13.10 -1.11 -2.02
N SER A 119 -13.85 -1.36 -0.95
CA SER A 119 -15.20 -0.85 -0.78
C SER A 119 -15.50 -0.68 0.71
N MET A 120 -16.61 -0.03 1.01
CA MET A 120 -17.15 0.05 2.36
C MET A 120 -18.57 -0.54 2.36
N LYS A 121 -19.00 -1.06 3.50
CA LYS A 121 -20.41 -1.42 3.73
C LYS A 121 -20.88 -0.88 5.09
N ASP A 122 -22.17 -0.67 5.25
CA ASP A 122 -22.79 -0.38 6.54
C ASP A 122 -23.49 -1.62 7.14
N ASP A 123 -24.09 -1.46 8.32
CA ASP A 123 -24.83 -2.51 9.02
C ASP A 123 -26.14 -2.94 8.32
N THR A 124 -26.66 -2.13 7.40
CA THR A 124 -27.80 -2.47 6.54
C THR A 124 -27.38 -3.32 5.34
N GLY A 125 -26.07 -3.44 5.09
CA GLY A 125 -25.49 -4.12 3.94
C GLY A 125 -25.39 -3.25 2.69
N GLN A 126 -25.65 -1.93 2.80
CA GLN A 126 -25.42 -1.00 1.70
C GLN A 126 -23.92 -0.94 1.41
N LYS A 127 -23.55 -1.17 0.14
CA LYS A 127 -22.18 -1.04 -0.35
C LYS A 127 -21.92 0.39 -0.80
N TYR A 128 -20.71 0.88 -0.54
CA TYR A 128 -20.16 2.14 -1.03
C TYR A 128 -18.85 1.85 -1.76
N ASP A 129 -18.73 2.36 -2.97
CA ASP A 129 -17.48 2.30 -3.73
C ASP A 129 -16.57 3.48 -3.34
N VAL A 130 -15.29 3.38 -3.69
CA VAL A 130 -14.32 4.47 -3.51
C VAL A 130 -14.83 5.73 -4.22
N ASP A 131 -14.75 6.85 -3.52
CA ASP A 131 -15.22 8.16 -4.00
C ASP A 131 -14.02 9.06 -4.32
N PHE A 132 -13.95 9.52 -5.57
CA PHE A 132 -12.84 10.34 -6.06
C PHE A 132 -12.80 11.72 -5.39
N MET A 133 -13.97 12.32 -5.12
CA MET A 133 -14.05 13.62 -4.45
C MET A 133 -13.62 13.51 -2.98
N ALA A 134 -14.04 12.46 -2.29
CA ALA A 134 -13.57 12.16 -0.94
C ALA A 134 -12.05 11.94 -0.94
N SER A 135 -11.53 11.15 -1.88
CA SER A 135 -10.09 10.88 -2.00
C SER A 135 -9.29 12.17 -2.25
N THR A 136 -9.82 13.08 -3.07
CA THR A 136 -9.24 14.41 -3.29
C THR A 136 -9.28 15.27 -2.02
N ALA A 137 -10.40 15.26 -1.29
CA ALA A 137 -10.59 16.07 -0.08
C ALA A 137 -9.66 15.67 1.08
N ILE A 138 -9.29 14.38 1.16
CA ILE A 138 -8.42 13.85 2.21
C ILE A 138 -6.97 14.33 2.06
N GLY A 139 -6.54 14.57 0.82
CA GLY A 139 -5.14 14.83 0.48
C GLY A 139 -4.21 13.65 0.78
N GLY A 140 -2.91 13.82 0.50
CA GLY A 140 -1.94 12.72 0.55
C GLY A 140 -2.09 11.74 -0.61
N GLY A 141 -1.42 10.60 -0.53
CA GLY A 141 -1.43 9.57 -1.57
C GLY A 141 -2.27 8.35 -1.24
N SER A 142 -2.80 7.74 -2.29
CA SER A 142 -3.41 6.40 -2.22
C SER A 142 -2.33 5.32 -2.06
N VAL A 143 -2.74 4.08 -1.77
CA VAL A 143 -1.84 2.92 -1.81
C VAL A 143 -1.73 2.30 -3.21
N ASP A 144 -2.23 2.99 -4.25
CA ASP A 144 -2.27 2.45 -5.61
C ASP A 144 -0.88 2.31 -6.22
N GLY A 145 -0.77 1.31 -7.10
CA GLY A 145 0.42 1.03 -7.89
C GLY A 145 1.07 -0.31 -7.52
N GLU A 146 2.26 -0.53 -8.08
CA GLU A 146 3.06 -1.69 -7.73
C GLU A 146 3.63 -1.57 -6.31
N LEU A 147 3.95 -2.70 -5.67
CA LEU A 147 4.75 -2.81 -4.46
C LEU A 147 5.86 -3.81 -4.74
N ALA A 148 7.11 -3.35 -4.64
CA ALA A 148 8.27 -4.22 -4.77
C ALA A 148 8.35 -5.25 -3.63
N ALA A 149 9.18 -6.27 -3.79
CA ALA A 149 9.41 -7.26 -2.73
C ALA A 149 9.87 -6.59 -1.43
N GLY A 150 9.19 -6.90 -0.33
CA GLY A 150 9.39 -6.31 0.99
C GLY A 150 8.99 -4.84 1.12
N GLU A 151 8.37 -4.23 0.10
CA GLU A 151 7.92 -2.85 0.15
C GLU A 151 6.73 -2.69 1.09
N LYS A 152 6.79 -1.61 1.88
CA LYS A 152 5.72 -1.12 2.73
C LYS A 152 5.16 0.18 2.14
N VAL A 153 3.85 0.26 2.04
CA VAL A 153 3.11 1.47 1.65
C VAL A 153 2.05 1.79 2.69
N ARG A 154 1.87 3.08 2.97
CA ARG A 154 0.79 3.62 3.78
C ARG A 154 0.09 4.70 2.98
N GLY A 155 -1.23 4.72 3.02
CA GLY A 155 -2.03 5.67 2.27
C GLY A 155 -3.44 5.74 2.80
N LYS A 156 -4.25 6.60 2.16
CA LYS A 156 -5.66 6.78 2.50
C LYS A 156 -6.56 6.49 1.30
N VAL A 157 -7.79 6.11 1.58
CA VAL A 157 -8.85 5.93 0.58
C VAL A 157 -10.13 6.61 1.07
N GLY A 158 -10.78 7.34 0.16
CA GLY A 158 -11.99 8.10 0.46
C GLY A 158 -13.28 7.39 0.05
N PHE A 159 -14.30 7.50 0.89
CA PHE A 159 -15.65 7.02 0.63
C PHE A 159 -16.65 8.13 0.91
N GLN A 160 -17.80 8.06 0.23
CA GLN A 160 -18.94 8.91 0.50
C GLN A 160 -20.11 8.04 0.95
N VAL A 161 -20.48 8.17 2.23
CA VAL A 161 -21.51 7.33 2.88
C VAL A 161 -22.70 8.16 3.33
N ALA A 162 -23.84 7.52 3.61
CA ALA A 162 -24.98 8.22 4.19
C ALA A 162 -24.60 8.85 5.55
N GLU A 163 -25.12 10.04 5.83
CA GLU A 163 -24.78 10.81 7.04
C GLU A 163 -25.04 9.99 8.33
N ASN A 164 -26.14 9.25 8.33
CA ASN A 164 -26.59 8.38 9.41
C ASN A 164 -26.13 6.92 9.30
N ALA A 165 -25.24 6.58 8.36
CA ALA A 165 -24.70 5.21 8.24
C ALA A 165 -23.98 4.80 9.53
N GLN A 166 -24.27 3.57 10.00
CA GLN A 166 -23.70 2.97 11.22
C GLN A 166 -23.06 1.62 10.89
N GLY A 167 -22.21 1.14 11.82
CA GLY A 167 -21.55 -0.15 11.66
C GLY A 167 -20.69 -0.25 10.40
N LEU A 168 -19.99 0.85 10.05
CA LEU A 168 -19.14 0.89 8.87
C LEU A 168 -18.07 -0.20 8.93
N GLN A 169 -17.96 -0.95 7.85
CA GLN A 169 -16.98 -2.00 7.66
C GLN A 169 -16.22 -1.75 6.36
N PHE A 170 -14.90 -1.65 6.46
CA PHE A 170 -14.00 -1.59 5.31
C PHE A 170 -13.83 -3.00 4.72
N VAL A 171 -13.82 -3.08 3.39
CA VAL A 171 -13.70 -4.34 2.65
C VAL A 171 -12.52 -4.25 1.69
N PHE A 172 -11.58 -5.19 1.82
CA PHE A 172 -10.46 -5.36 0.90
C PHE A 172 -10.57 -6.70 0.16
N ASP A 173 -10.68 -6.66 -1.15
CA ASP A 173 -10.71 -7.84 -2.02
C ASP A 173 -9.30 -8.28 -2.40
N ALA A 174 -8.81 -9.26 -1.65
CA ALA A 174 -7.50 -9.87 -1.89
C ALA A 174 -7.59 -11.13 -2.78
N SER A 175 -8.70 -11.34 -3.51
CA SER A 175 -8.90 -12.48 -4.42
C SER A 175 -7.84 -12.54 -5.51
N VAL A 176 -7.36 -11.38 -5.96
CA VAL A 176 -6.25 -11.27 -6.91
C VAL A 176 -4.93 -11.83 -6.35
N PHE A 177 -4.78 -11.91 -5.03
CA PHE A 177 -3.63 -12.52 -4.36
C PHE A 177 -3.88 -13.99 -3.98
N GLY A 178 -4.98 -14.59 -4.46
CA GLY A 178 -5.37 -15.96 -4.12
C GLY A 178 -5.96 -16.11 -2.71
N THR A 179 -6.33 -15.00 -2.07
CA THR A 179 -6.94 -14.98 -0.72
C THR A 179 -8.35 -14.40 -0.77
N GLY A 180 -9.19 -14.69 0.23
CA GLY A 180 -10.56 -14.16 0.25
C GLY A 180 -10.64 -12.65 0.48
N LYS A 181 -11.86 -12.15 0.64
CA LYS A 181 -12.09 -10.76 1.09
C LYS A 181 -11.74 -10.62 2.57
N VAL A 182 -11.18 -9.47 2.93
CA VAL A 182 -10.94 -9.02 4.31
C VAL A 182 -12.03 -8.03 4.68
N PHE A 183 -12.52 -8.15 5.89
CA PHE A 183 -13.58 -7.30 6.43
C PHE A 183 -13.10 -6.71 7.75
N VAL A 184 -13.05 -5.38 7.84
CA VAL A 184 -12.54 -4.67 9.03
C VAL A 184 -13.62 -3.76 9.58
N ASP A 185 -14.10 -4.05 10.78
CA ASP A 185 -15.06 -3.23 11.50
C ASP A 185 -14.38 -1.94 11.97
N LEU A 186 -14.89 -0.79 11.52
CA LEU A 186 -14.30 0.52 11.82
C LEU A 186 -14.66 1.03 13.23
N GLY A 187 -15.70 0.46 13.85
CA GLY A 187 -16.22 0.89 15.14
C GLY A 187 -17.19 2.07 15.02
N ALA A 188 -17.72 2.52 16.16
CA ALA A 188 -18.74 3.57 16.21
C ALA A 188 -18.15 4.99 16.05
N GLU A 189 -16.89 5.18 16.46
CA GLU A 189 -16.22 6.48 16.48
C GLU A 189 -14.90 6.44 15.69
N PRO A 190 -14.50 7.56 15.05
CA PRO A 190 -13.19 7.70 14.44
C PRO A 190 -12.07 7.32 15.39
N VAL A 191 -11.11 6.56 14.88
CA VAL A 191 -9.96 6.09 15.64
C VAL A 191 -8.73 6.07 14.74
N LYS A 192 -7.57 6.33 15.33
CA LYS A 192 -6.27 6.23 14.68
C LYS A 192 -5.30 5.50 15.59
N VAL A 193 -4.57 4.55 15.03
CA VAL A 193 -3.50 3.83 15.71
C VAL A 193 -2.19 4.09 14.97
N GLU A 194 -1.09 4.04 15.71
CA GLU A 194 0.23 4.15 15.10
C GLU A 194 0.56 2.91 14.26
N PRO A 195 1.25 3.08 13.11
CA PRO A 195 1.79 1.96 12.37
C PRO A 195 2.69 1.09 13.25
N PRO A 196 2.61 -0.25 13.17
CA PRO A 196 3.62 -1.12 13.76
C PRO A 196 5.01 -0.72 13.29
N ALA A 197 5.96 -0.62 14.23
CA ALA A 197 7.33 -0.18 13.93
C ALA A 197 8.00 -1.09 12.89
N GLU A 198 7.79 -2.41 13.02
CA GLU A 198 8.24 -3.41 12.08
C GLU A 198 7.10 -4.40 11.81
N LEU A 199 7.01 -4.86 10.56
CA LEU A 199 6.15 -5.95 10.16
C LEU A 199 7.00 -7.07 9.57
N ALA A 200 6.74 -8.31 9.98
CA ALA A 200 7.48 -9.46 9.49
C ALA A 200 7.39 -9.55 7.97
N GLY A 201 8.54 -9.58 7.28
CA GLY A 201 8.65 -9.66 5.82
C GLY A 201 8.86 -8.32 5.11
N GLU A 202 8.88 -7.21 5.84
CA GLU A 202 9.41 -5.94 5.32
C GLU A 202 10.92 -6.04 5.07
N THR A 203 11.39 -5.53 3.93
CA THR A 203 12.83 -5.36 3.66
C THR A 203 13.13 -3.95 3.19
N ALA A 204 14.23 -3.39 3.70
CA ALA A 204 14.71 -2.09 3.29
C ALA A 204 15.00 -2.08 1.78
N GLN A 205 14.41 -1.10 1.09
CA GLN A 205 14.62 -0.91 -0.34
C GLN A 205 15.98 -0.24 -0.58
N GLN A 206 16.67 -0.63 -1.65
CA GLN A 206 17.87 0.09 -2.08
C GLN A 206 17.49 1.53 -2.41
N THR A 207 18.16 2.48 -1.76
CA THR A 207 17.94 3.90 -1.96
C THR A 207 19.19 4.54 -2.55
N TYR A 208 18.99 5.39 -3.56
CA TYR A 208 20.02 6.17 -4.24
C TYR A 208 20.02 7.61 -3.73
N ASN A 209 21.05 8.37 -4.07
CA ASN A 209 21.18 9.78 -3.70
C ASN A 209 20.77 10.70 -4.85
N VAL A 210 20.36 11.92 -4.52
CA VAL A 210 20.24 13.00 -5.50
C VAL A 210 21.57 13.18 -6.24
N GLY A 211 21.50 13.24 -7.57
CA GLY A 211 22.65 13.33 -8.47
C GLY A 211 23.16 11.99 -9.01
N ASP A 212 22.71 10.85 -8.46
CA ASP A 212 23.07 9.53 -8.99
C ASP A 212 22.43 9.30 -10.37
N VAL A 213 23.18 8.68 -11.29
CA VAL A 213 22.63 8.14 -12.55
C VAL A 213 22.25 6.68 -12.32
N ILE A 214 20.96 6.42 -12.27
CA ILE A 214 20.40 5.14 -11.87
C ILE A 214 19.92 4.41 -13.11
N ALA A 215 20.55 3.27 -13.40
CA ALA A 215 20.16 2.41 -14.52
C ALA A 215 18.99 1.50 -14.12
N MET A 216 17.91 1.55 -14.89
CA MET A 216 16.73 0.70 -14.80
C MET A 216 16.55 -0.04 -16.14
N GLY A 217 17.31 -1.13 -16.32
CA GLY A 217 17.33 -1.86 -17.60
C GLY A 217 17.87 -0.99 -18.74
N THR A 218 16.99 -0.56 -19.64
CA THR A 218 17.30 0.30 -20.79
C THR A 218 16.83 1.75 -20.60
N THR A 219 16.66 2.20 -19.36
CA THR A 219 16.33 3.59 -19.03
C THR A 219 17.28 4.07 -17.95
N ASN A 220 17.76 5.31 -18.02
CA ASN A 220 18.43 5.95 -16.89
C ASN A 220 17.51 6.99 -16.25
N ILE A 221 17.62 7.12 -14.94
CA ILE A 221 16.92 8.15 -14.16
C ILE A 221 17.92 8.88 -13.29
N THR A 222 17.77 10.20 -13.20
CA THR A 222 18.54 11.05 -12.31
C THR A 222 17.62 12.07 -11.67
N VAL A 223 17.57 12.08 -10.33
CA VAL A 223 17.01 13.21 -9.59
C VAL A 223 18.11 14.27 -9.50
N ASN A 224 17.90 15.40 -10.16
CA ASN A 224 18.89 16.47 -10.30
C ASN A 224 18.92 17.38 -9.06
N GLU A 225 17.75 17.80 -8.60
CA GLU A 225 17.58 18.79 -7.55
C GLU A 225 16.23 18.64 -6.85
N VAL A 226 16.15 19.12 -5.61
CA VAL A 226 14.93 19.18 -4.82
C VAL A 226 14.71 20.62 -4.37
N LEU A 227 13.53 21.15 -4.63
CA LEU A 227 13.13 22.54 -4.36
C LEU A 227 11.93 22.58 -3.40
N TYR A 228 11.84 23.64 -2.60
CA TYR A 228 10.72 23.88 -1.68
C TYR A 228 10.14 25.28 -1.94
N PRO A 229 9.45 25.49 -3.08
CA PRO A 229 8.88 26.81 -3.37
C PRO A 229 7.82 27.17 -2.32
N ALA A 230 7.84 28.43 -1.86
CA ALA A 230 6.83 28.91 -0.91
C ALA A 230 5.43 29.09 -1.55
N GLY A 231 5.37 29.10 -2.89
CA GLY A 231 4.18 29.50 -3.64
C GLY A 231 4.06 31.03 -3.80
N ASP A 232 2.88 31.48 -4.21
CA ASP A 232 2.49 32.89 -4.36
C ASP A 232 1.11 33.14 -3.75
N ASP A 233 0.55 34.34 -3.90
CA ASP A 233 -0.75 34.70 -3.29
C ASP A 233 -1.96 33.89 -3.79
N PHE A 234 -1.83 33.20 -4.92
CA PHE A 234 -2.88 32.37 -5.52
C PHE A 234 -2.62 30.88 -5.37
N ASN A 235 -1.36 30.47 -5.20
CA ASN A 235 -0.94 29.09 -5.11
C ASN A 235 -0.01 28.88 -3.91
N LYS A 236 -0.55 28.39 -2.79
CA LYS A 236 0.19 28.08 -1.55
C LYS A 236 -0.08 26.64 -1.14
N PRO A 237 0.85 25.99 -0.42
CA PRO A 237 0.55 24.71 0.20
C PRO A 237 -0.60 24.86 1.22
N ASN A 238 -1.30 23.77 1.47
CA ASN A 238 -2.33 23.72 2.49
C ASN A 238 -1.72 23.99 3.87
N GLU A 239 -2.55 24.41 4.82
CA GLU A 239 -2.12 24.64 6.20
C GLU A 239 -1.45 23.38 6.79
N GLY A 240 -0.25 23.54 7.34
CA GLY A 240 0.54 22.43 7.89
C GLY A 240 1.37 21.65 6.87
N PHE A 241 1.33 22.03 5.59
CA PHE A 241 2.09 21.40 4.52
C PHE A 241 3.13 22.35 3.91
N LYS A 242 4.07 21.77 3.15
CA LYS A 242 5.03 22.46 2.30
C LYS A 242 5.00 21.86 0.90
N PHE A 243 5.25 22.70 -0.12
CA PHE A 243 5.56 22.17 -1.45
C PHE A 243 6.95 21.55 -1.46
N LEU A 244 7.05 20.49 -2.24
CA LEU A 244 8.27 19.74 -2.53
C LEU A 244 8.27 19.52 -4.04
N VAL A 245 9.28 20.01 -4.75
CA VAL A 245 9.42 19.82 -6.19
C VAL A 245 10.70 19.07 -6.48
N VAL A 246 10.60 18.00 -7.27
CA VAL A 246 11.72 17.14 -7.67
C VAL A 246 12.01 17.39 -9.15
N ASP A 247 13.23 17.84 -9.46
CA ASP A 247 13.73 17.93 -10.84
C ASP A 247 14.34 16.58 -11.23
N VAL A 248 13.82 15.97 -12.29
CA VAL A 248 14.19 14.63 -12.74
C VAL A 248 14.56 14.64 -14.22
N THR A 249 15.55 13.83 -14.59
CA THR A 249 15.90 13.51 -15.98
C THR A 249 15.75 12.02 -16.22
N ILE A 250 15.08 11.67 -17.32
CA ILE A 250 14.84 10.32 -17.78
C ILE A 250 15.48 10.20 -19.17
N GLU A 251 16.27 9.16 -19.38
CA GLU A 251 16.94 8.87 -20.66
C GLU A 251 16.50 7.51 -21.17
N ASN A 252 15.95 7.46 -22.38
CA ASN A 252 15.57 6.21 -23.02
C ASN A 252 16.77 5.60 -23.77
N LEU A 253 17.34 4.52 -23.23
CA LEU A 253 18.43 3.76 -23.87
C LEU A 253 17.92 2.53 -24.62
N SER A 254 16.61 2.35 -24.74
CA SER A 254 16.02 1.24 -25.47
C SER A 254 16.00 1.49 -26.98
N ALA A 255 15.65 0.47 -27.75
CA ALA A 255 15.49 0.59 -29.20
C ALA A 255 14.10 1.09 -29.63
N THR A 256 13.17 1.31 -28.68
CA THR A 256 11.79 1.71 -28.94
C THR A 256 11.44 2.97 -28.17
N ALA A 257 10.40 3.69 -28.57
CA ALA A 257 9.90 4.80 -27.77
C ALA A 257 9.29 4.30 -26.44
N ILE A 258 9.40 5.11 -25.39
CA ILE A 258 8.73 4.89 -24.09
C ILE A 258 7.86 6.09 -23.76
N SER A 259 6.78 5.90 -23.01
CA SER A 259 5.94 7.00 -22.53
C SER A 259 6.14 7.19 -21.03
N VAL A 260 6.43 8.43 -20.63
CA VAL A 260 6.53 8.85 -19.23
C VAL A 260 5.24 9.54 -18.82
N SER A 261 4.69 9.12 -17.68
CA SER A 261 3.55 9.78 -17.03
C SER A 261 3.84 10.05 -15.56
N THR A 262 3.89 11.32 -15.21
CA THR A 262 4.09 11.82 -13.85
C THR A 262 3.04 11.24 -12.89
N LEU A 263 1.76 11.30 -13.26
CA LEU A 263 0.64 10.84 -12.41
C LEU A 263 0.61 9.33 -12.16
N LEU A 264 1.13 8.52 -13.10
CA LEU A 264 1.12 7.07 -12.97
C LEU A 264 2.40 6.52 -12.34
N GLN A 265 3.52 7.23 -12.49
CA GLN A 265 4.84 6.67 -12.20
C GLN A 265 5.57 7.38 -11.07
N MET A 266 5.11 8.54 -10.60
CA MET A 266 5.86 9.35 -9.64
C MET A 266 5.09 9.57 -8.35
N SER A 267 5.76 9.36 -7.23
CA SER A 267 5.24 9.67 -5.90
C SER A 267 6.39 9.99 -4.94
N VAL A 268 6.05 10.49 -3.76
CA VAL A 268 6.98 10.61 -2.65
C VAL A 268 6.44 9.79 -1.48
N LYS A 269 7.33 9.20 -0.68
CA LYS A 269 6.96 8.65 0.63
C LYS A 269 7.84 9.19 1.74
N ASP A 270 7.31 9.24 2.96
CA ASP A 270 8.08 9.61 4.16
C ASP A 270 8.59 8.39 4.93
N SER A 271 9.28 8.63 6.06
CA SER A 271 9.79 7.59 6.96
C SER A 271 8.72 6.72 7.61
N SER A 272 7.45 7.16 7.60
CA SER A 272 6.29 6.36 8.04
C SER A 272 5.68 5.54 6.90
N SER A 273 6.32 5.55 5.73
CA SER A 273 5.84 4.97 4.46
C SER A 273 4.56 5.62 3.94
N GLN A 274 4.17 6.79 4.47
CA GLN A 274 3.03 7.54 3.95
C GLN A 274 3.36 8.01 2.54
N LYS A 275 2.57 7.55 1.56
CA LYS A 275 2.68 7.97 0.17
C LYS A 275 2.01 9.34 -0.03
N TYR A 276 2.56 10.11 -0.94
CA TYR A 276 2.09 11.40 -1.42
C TYR A 276 2.07 11.35 -2.95
N ASP A 277 0.90 11.54 -3.53
CA ASP A 277 0.72 11.61 -4.97
C ASP A 277 1.09 13.01 -5.49
N VAL A 278 1.23 13.11 -6.80
CA VAL A 278 1.59 14.34 -7.51
C VAL A 278 0.58 15.45 -7.21
N ASP A 279 1.11 16.61 -6.86
CA ASP A 279 0.34 17.84 -6.68
C ASP A 279 0.62 18.80 -7.85
N LEU A 280 -0.41 19.03 -8.68
CA LEU A 280 -0.29 19.89 -9.86
C LEU A 280 -0.01 21.35 -9.48
N MET A 281 -0.52 21.82 -8.35
CA MET A 281 -0.29 23.18 -7.87
C MET A 281 1.16 23.34 -7.40
N ALA A 282 1.71 22.35 -6.71
CA ALA A 282 3.13 22.29 -6.39
C ALA A 282 4.01 22.24 -7.66
N SER A 283 3.59 21.48 -8.67
CA SER A 283 4.35 21.30 -9.92
C SER A 283 4.50 22.62 -10.69
N VAL A 284 3.47 23.47 -10.69
CA VAL A 284 3.54 24.79 -11.35
C VAL A 284 4.24 25.85 -10.48
N ALA A 285 4.32 25.64 -9.16
CA ALA A 285 4.90 26.62 -8.23
C ALA A 285 6.40 26.90 -8.44
N SER A 286 7.14 25.96 -9.05
CA SER A 286 8.54 26.15 -9.44
C SER A 286 8.71 26.73 -10.85
N GLY A 287 7.64 26.87 -11.62
CA GLY A 287 7.68 27.33 -13.02
C GLY A 287 8.26 26.32 -14.02
N GLY A 288 8.53 25.08 -13.59
CA GLY A 288 9.02 24.02 -14.45
C GLY A 288 7.92 23.34 -15.28
N THR A 289 8.33 22.53 -16.25
CA THR A 289 7.43 21.64 -17.00
C THR A 289 7.51 20.23 -16.45
N THR A 290 6.40 19.50 -16.42
CA THR A 290 6.41 18.10 -16.02
C THR A 290 7.14 17.24 -17.06
N PRO A 291 7.79 16.14 -16.65
CA PRO A 291 8.45 15.20 -17.55
C PRO A 291 7.44 14.24 -18.18
N ASP A 292 6.29 14.73 -18.67
CA ASP A 292 5.28 13.91 -19.35
C ASP A 292 5.54 13.87 -20.86
N GLY A 293 5.38 12.69 -21.47
CA GLY A 293 5.43 12.55 -22.92
C GLY A 293 6.10 11.27 -23.42
N GLU A 294 6.20 11.16 -24.73
CA GLU A 294 6.93 10.08 -25.41
C GLU A 294 8.42 10.47 -25.55
N LEU A 295 9.31 9.54 -25.23
CA LEU A 295 10.76 9.64 -25.42
C LEU A 295 11.19 8.67 -26.51
N ALA A 296 11.74 9.18 -27.60
CA ALA A 296 12.34 8.35 -28.64
C ALA A 296 13.62 7.63 -28.15
N PRO A 297 14.10 6.59 -28.87
CA PRO A 297 15.40 5.97 -28.59
C PRO A 297 16.55 6.98 -28.54
N GLY A 298 17.31 6.98 -27.44
CA GLY A 298 18.43 7.89 -27.18
C GLY A 298 18.04 9.28 -26.68
N GLU A 299 16.74 9.57 -26.52
CA GLU A 299 16.25 10.87 -26.06
C GLU A 299 16.33 11.02 -24.54
N LYS A 300 16.49 12.27 -24.08
CA LYS A 300 16.38 12.67 -22.69
C LYS A 300 15.19 13.60 -22.50
N LEU A 301 14.39 13.32 -21.48
CA LEU A 301 13.36 14.23 -20.98
C LEU A 301 13.74 14.70 -19.59
N ARG A 302 13.77 16.02 -19.39
CA ARG A 302 13.95 16.65 -18.08
C ARG A 302 12.71 17.44 -17.72
N GLY A 303 12.27 17.33 -16.48
CA GLY A 303 11.12 18.05 -15.98
C GLY A 303 11.08 18.10 -14.47
N GLN A 304 10.09 18.82 -13.94
CA GLN A 304 9.86 19.02 -12.52
C GLN A 304 8.49 18.47 -12.15
N VAL A 305 8.44 17.73 -11.05
CA VAL A 305 7.21 17.19 -10.47
C VAL A 305 7.05 17.69 -9.05
N GLY A 306 5.89 18.25 -8.76
CA GLY A 306 5.54 18.77 -7.44
C GLY A 306 4.72 17.80 -6.61
N PHE A 307 4.93 17.88 -5.31
CA PHE A 307 4.24 17.16 -4.27
C PHE A 307 3.95 18.12 -3.12
N GLN A 308 2.99 17.73 -2.29
CA GLN A 308 2.69 18.44 -1.06
C GLN A 308 2.82 17.49 0.12
N VAL A 309 3.71 17.81 1.05
CA VAL A 309 4.05 16.96 2.21
C VAL A 309 3.92 17.76 3.51
N PRO A 310 3.58 17.12 4.66
CA PRO A 310 3.57 17.80 5.94
C PRO A 310 4.89 18.51 6.24
N VAL A 311 4.84 19.66 6.91
CA VAL A 311 6.05 20.43 7.24
C VAL A 311 7.06 19.62 8.06
N ASN A 312 6.57 18.71 8.89
CA ASN A 312 7.34 17.82 9.76
C ASN A 312 7.64 16.45 9.14
N ALA A 313 7.27 16.19 7.88
CA ALA A 313 7.62 14.94 7.20
C ALA A 313 9.15 14.83 7.07
N THR A 314 9.66 13.65 7.44
CA THR A 314 11.10 13.32 7.46
C THR A 314 11.40 12.08 6.63
N GLY A 315 12.67 11.91 6.23
CA GLY A 315 13.11 10.73 5.47
C GLY A 315 12.35 10.60 4.15
N LEU A 316 12.18 11.72 3.44
CA LEU A 316 11.46 11.76 2.18
C LEU A 316 12.23 10.96 1.11
N VAL A 317 11.49 10.15 0.36
CA VAL A 317 12.01 9.32 -0.72
C VAL A 317 11.15 9.55 -1.95
N PHE A 318 11.76 9.99 -3.05
CA PHE A 318 11.13 10.00 -4.36
C PHE A 318 11.06 8.57 -4.90
N VAL A 319 9.91 8.19 -5.42
CA VAL A 319 9.65 6.87 -6.00
C VAL A 319 9.32 7.05 -7.47
N PHE A 320 10.11 6.39 -8.32
CA PHE A 320 9.79 6.23 -9.74
C PHE A 320 9.39 4.78 -10.01
N ASP A 321 8.17 4.60 -10.52
CA ASP A 321 7.56 3.32 -10.87
C ASP A 321 7.62 3.10 -12.39
N ALA A 322 8.54 2.22 -12.80
CA ALA A 322 8.75 1.85 -14.18
C ALA A 322 8.09 0.51 -14.53
N ASP A 323 7.15 0.00 -13.71
CA ASP A 323 6.46 -1.28 -13.98
C ASP A 323 5.61 -1.22 -15.26
N VAL A 324 5.10 -0.05 -15.62
CA VAL A 324 4.47 0.17 -16.94
C VAL A 324 5.39 -0.18 -18.12
N TRP A 325 6.70 -0.29 -17.88
CA TRP A 325 7.72 -0.76 -18.83
C TRP A 325 8.38 -2.08 -18.40
N GLY A 326 7.91 -2.72 -17.33
CA GLY A 326 8.46 -3.95 -16.75
C GLY A 326 9.83 -3.79 -16.07
N SER A 327 10.19 -2.57 -15.64
CA SER A 327 11.52 -2.27 -15.06
C SER A 327 11.52 -2.07 -13.54
N GLY A 328 10.40 -2.32 -12.87
CA GLY A 328 10.26 -2.20 -11.41
C GLY A 328 10.38 -0.77 -10.91
N LYS A 329 10.87 -0.59 -9.67
CA LYS A 329 10.91 0.72 -8.99
C LYS A 329 12.31 1.18 -8.63
N VAL A 330 12.48 2.50 -8.56
CA VAL A 330 13.66 3.16 -7.98
C VAL A 330 13.25 4.11 -6.87
N PHE A 331 14.08 4.13 -5.83
CA PHE A 331 13.91 4.95 -4.63
C PHE A 331 15.10 5.90 -4.50
N VAL A 332 14.84 7.21 -4.40
CA VAL A 332 15.88 8.23 -4.25
C VAL A 332 15.64 9.02 -2.97
N ALA A 333 16.59 9.01 -2.05
CA ALA A 333 16.52 9.79 -0.82
C ALA A 333 16.56 11.28 -1.14
N LEU A 334 15.62 12.03 -0.56
CA LEU A 334 15.55 13.49 -0.68
C LEU A 334 16.07 14.14 0.61
N PRO A 335 16.66 15.33 0.52
CA PRO A 335 17.20 16.07 1.67
C PRO A 335 16.12 16.59 2.64
#